data_AF-A0A926CGS9-F1
#
_entry.id   AF-A0A926CGS9-F1
#
_cell.length_a   1.000
_cell.length_b   1.000
_cell.length_c   1.000
_cell.angle_alpha   90.00
_cell.angle_beta   90.00
_cell.angle_gamma   90.00
#
_symmetry.space_group_name_H-M   'P 1'
#
loop_
_entity.id
_entity.type
_entity.pdbx_description
1 polymer ?
#
loop_
_entity_poly.entity_id
_entity_poly.type
_entity_poly.pdbx_seq_one_letter_code
_entity_poly.pdbx_strand_id
1 'polypeptide(L)'
;MGEKEWCGFGENYWCSIGRKLTENRGGGIVNAGTLTIEQSTLTGNRTKYNGGALLNNAGATATLRNVTIVGNEANSSKGAQIELSEGYAGGFSNSGQLTLINSIVADNTNNRAYQTHVGDIAPDCAGTITSLGYNLFGTLGNQGICTLAYGPKPDLLPATDKHGTLQEPLDPKLGTFTSNGGPTKTFLPLTDSPLVDNGAIAPANCGNLDQRSRPRPFDGNGDTKARCDIGAVERVQPTVTKLSPNLVVTGPKSDLLIDITGSGFSATTVATWNYQPLATTFVNANKLQAVVPADKLQQPTIAAIGATESGDFAPAGLKFTVIAPLVIDNKPVISTLSPESATAGSASFTLTVNGSKFSPNAVVQWNGEPRPTVFVSDTRLEASIAASDLAAAGGAKINVDNVDPAGVAESTAFLITKAQTISFAPLADKLKSDGPFTLAASASSGLPVTFAASGVCALVQAEVTLEGIEGNCTITALQGGNDEWNPAQKVSRSFVVGDPAKQAQTISFAALPNRALSAGAFELAASASSGLPVNFSASGACGVAGDTLVLDAASTCTVTASQAGDAAFNPAADVTHAFVITEVAQGPNSVTTFLPLLDR
;
A
#
# COMPACT_ATOMS: atom_id res chain seq x y z
N MET A 1 -1.84 -25.29 61.41
CA MET A 1 -2.82 -25.48 60.33
C MET A 1 -2.10 -25.15 59.02
N GLY A 2 -1.64 -26.16 58.28
CA GLY A 2 -0.85 -25.98 57.06
C GLY A 2 -1.60 -26.55 55.87
N GLU A 3 -1.63 -25.80 54.77
CA GLU A 3 -2.21 -26.20 53.49
C GLU A 3 -1.71 -27.60 53.10
N LYS A 4 -2.62 -28.56 52.90
CA LYS A 4 -2.29 -29.87 52.34
C LYS A 4 -1.92 -29.67 50.88
N GLU A 5 -0.68 -29.94 50.49
CA GLU A 5 -0.29 -30.00 49.09
C GLU A 5 -0.79 -31.33 48.49
N TRP A 6 -1.58 -31.25 47.42
CA TRP A 6 -2.37 -32.35 46.87
C TRP A 6 -1.54 -33.18 45.88
N CYS A 7 -1.58 -34.50 46.03
CA CYS A 7 -1.25 -35.43 44.95
C CYS A 7 -2.45 -35.56 44.01
N GLY A 8 -2.24 -35.46 42.70
CA GLY A 8 -3.30 -35.72 41.71
C GLY A 8 -3.68 -37.20 41.70
N PHE A 9 -4.97 -37.53 41.74
CA PHE A 9 -5.46 -38.91 41.65
C PHE A 9 -5.63 -39.33 40.19
N GLY A 10 -4.85 -40.32 39.76
CA GLY A 10 -4.86 -40.97 38.44
C GLY A 10 -3.59 -41.82 38.28
N GLU A 11 -3.59 -42.84 37.42
CA GLU A 11 -2.66 -44.00 37.43
C GLU A 11 -1.14 -43.71 37.31
N ASN A 12 -0.70 -42.44 37.28
CA ASN A 12 0.69 -42.01 37.48
C ASN A 12 0.72 -40.79 38.43
N TYR A 13 1.28 -40.95 39.63
CA TYR A 13 1.16 -39.98 40.74
C TYR A 13 2.16 -38.80 40.58
N TRP A 14 1.70 -37.65 40.08
CA TRP A 14 2.45 -36.38 40.13
C TRP A 14 2.06 -35.58 41.37
N CYS A 15 3.06 -35.12 42.13
CA CYS A 15 2.81 -34.38 43.37
C CYS A 15 3.72 -33.18 43.53
N SER A 16 3.21 -32.13 44.19
CA SER A 16 4.06 -31.18 44.90
C SER A 16 4.00 -31.51 46.38
N ILE A 17 5.17 -31.67 47.01
CA ILE A 17 5.28 -32.00 48.44
C ILE A 17 6.13 -30.94 49.10
N GLY A 18 5.51 -30.16 49.99
CA GLY A 18 6.14 -28.96 50.48
C GLY A 18 5.53 -28.37 51.74
N ARG A 19 6.26 -27.40 52.30
CA ARG A 19 5.89 -26.62 53.49
C ARG A 19 5.58 -27.44 54.75
N LYS A 20 6.09 -28.67 54.83
CA LYS A 20 5.97 -29.51 56.03
C LYS A 20 7.03 -29.12 57.06
N LEU A 21 6.62 -29.01 58.32
CA LEU A 21 7.50 -28.79 59.46
C LEU A 21 7.47 -30.04 60.34
N THR A 22 8.60 -30.71 60.49
CA THR A 22 8.72 -31.89 61.36
C THR A 22 9.80 -31.67 62.42
N GLU A 23 9.53 -32.14 63.64
CA GLU A 23 10.53 -32.09 64.72
C GLU A 23 11.54 -33.24 64.63
N ASN A 24 11.27 -34.24 63.80
CA ASN A 24 12.10 -35.44 63.56
C ASN A 24 12.65 -35.44 62.13
N ARG A 25 13.35 -36.49 61.69
CA ARG A 25 14.02 -36.59 60.37
C ARG A 25 13.04 -36.63 59.18
N GLY A 26 13.49 -36.23 57.99
CA GLY A 26 12.72 -36.31 56.73
C GLY A 26 11.57 -35.31 56.67
N GLY A 27 11.87 -34.04 56.37
CA GLY A 27 10.88 -32.95 56.42
C GLY A 27 9.70 -33.16 55.46
N GLY A 28 9.95 -33.67 54.25
CA GLY A 28 8.91 -34.02 53.28
C GLY A 28 8.46 -35.48 53.33
N ILE A 29 9.42 -36.40 53.16
CA ILE A 29 9.22 -37.86 53.05
C ILE A 29 10.30 -38.60 53.85
N VAL A 30 9.89 -39.66 54.56
CA VAL A 30 10.78 -40.66 55.16
C VAL A 30 10.54 -42.00 54.46
N ASN A 31 11.55 -42.53 53.79
CA ASN A 31 11.51 -43.84 53.15
C ASN A 31 12.20 -44.90 54.02
N ALA A 32 11.50 -46.01 54.27
CA ALA A 32 12.00 -47.20 54.95
C ALA A 32 11.79 -48.49 54.13
N GLY A 33 11.39 -48.36 52.85
CA GLY A 33 11.14 -49.46 51.93
C GLY A 33 11.48 -49.07 50.50
N THR A 34 10.60 -49.37 49.54
CA THR A 34 10.78 -48.97 48.13
C THR A 34 9.99 -47.70 47.82
N LEU A 35 10.66 -46.70 47.25
CA LEU A 35 10.07 -45.43 46.85
C LEU A 35 10.45 -45.10 45.40
N THR A 36 9.47 -44.73 44.59
CA THR A 36 9.68 -44.15 43.28
C THR A 36 9.01 -42.78 43.23
N ILE A 37 9.74 -41.75 42.82
CA ILE A 37 9.23 -40.40 42.59
C ILE A 37 9.55 -40.03 41.15
N GLU A 38 8.50 -39.72 40.37
CA GLU A 38 8.65 -39.27 38.99
C GLU A 38 7.93 -37.94 38.77
N GLN A 39 8.53 -37.05 37.97
CA GLN A 39 7.88 -35.84 37.44
C GLN A 39 7.22 -35.00 38.57
N SER A 40 7.94 -34.79 39.67
CA SER A 40 7.38 -34.22 40.90
C SER A 40 8.31 -33.18 41.52
N THR A 41 7.73 -32.26 42.28
CA THR A 41 8.46 -31.18 42.95
C THR A 41 8.41 -31.37 44.47
N LEU A 42 9.56 -31.35 45.14
CA LEU A 42 9.66 -31.34 46.60
C LEU A 42 10.30 -30.01 47.05
N THR A 43 9.55 -29.17 47.75
CA THR A 43 10.02 -27.80 48.04
C THR A 43 9.55 -27.22 49.37
N GLY A 44 10.36 -26.40 50.02
CA GLY A 44 9.95 -25.69 51.24
C GLY A 44 9.69 -26.61 52.45
N ASN A 45 10.11 -27.87 52.42
CA ASN A 45 10.01 -28.76 53.58
C ASN A 45 11.14 -28.46 54.56
N ARG A 46 10.86 -28.60 55.87
CA ARG A 46 11.82 -28.28 56.92
C ARG A 46 11.79 -29.30 58.06
N THR A 47 12.97 -29.78 58.44
CA THR A 47 13.19 -30.69 59.57
C THR A 47 14.29 -30.18 60.50
N LYS A 48 14.28 -30.64 61.77
CA LYS A 48 15.37 -30.44 62.75
C LYS A 48 16.55 -31.42 62.59
N TYR A 49 16.51 -32.33 61.63
CA TYR A 49 17.55 -33.33 61.42
C TYR A 49 17.71 -33.63 59.92
N ASN A 50 18.23 -34.80 59.56
CA ASN A 50 18.61 -35.15 58.19
C ASN A 50 17.44 -35.13 57.19
N GLY A 51 17.72 -34.64 55.97
CA GLY A 51 16.86 -34.76 54.79
C GLY A 51 15.67 -33.81 54.81
N GLY A 52 15.90 -32.54 54.47
CA GLY A 52 14.84 -31.52 54.39
C GLY A 52 13.66 -31.96 53.53
N ALA A 53 13.92 -32.43 52.31
CA ALA A 53 12.90 -32.97 51.42
C ALA A 53 12.67 -34.47 51.63
N LEU A 54 13.74 -35.26 51.64
CA LEU A 54 13.67 -36.72 51.67
C LEU A 54 14.76 -37.32 52.58
N LEU A 55 14.36 -38.28 53.41
CA LEU A 55 15.26 -39.19 54.09
C LEU A 55 15.08 -40.61 53.53
N ASN A 56 16.15 -41.21 53.02
CA ASN A 56 16.16 -42.62 52.61
C ASN A 56 16.97 -43.45 53.62
N ASN A 57 16.28 -44.27 54.41
CA ASN A 57 16.89 -45.02 55.51
C ASN A 57 17.77 -46.19 55.02
N ALA A 58 18.62 -46.69 55.92
CA ALA A 58 19.38 -47.90 55.68
C ALA A 58 18.44 -49.08 55.34
N GLY A 59 18.80 -49.85 54.30
CA GLY A 59 18.00 -50.95 53.77
C GLY A 59 16.85 -50.53 52.84
N ALA A 60 16.60 -49.24 52.65
CA ALA A 60 15.57 -48.72 51.75
C ALA A 60 16.12 -48.42 50.34
N THR A 61 15.25 -48.48 49.33
CA THR A 61 15.57 -48.18 47.92
C THR A 61 14.70 -47.04 47.43
N ALA A 62 15.32 -46.00 46.86
CA ALA A 62 14.63 -44.85 46.27
C ALA A 62 15.08 -44.63 44.81
N THR A 63 14.11 -44.40 43.92
CA THR A 63 14.37 -43.98 42.52
C THR A 63 13.70 -42.64 42.26
N LEU A 64 14.48 -41.64 41.85
CA LEU A 64 14.01 -40.29 41.56
C LEU A 64 14.30 -39.95 40.09
N ARG A 65 13.26 -39.70 39.31
CA ARG A 65 13.32 -39.39 37.87
C ARG A 65 12.57 -38.11 37.58
N ASN A 66 13.20 -37.14 36.91
CA ASN A 66 12.54 -35.86 36.60
C ASN A 66 11.98 -35.19 37.86
N VAL A 67 12.77 -35.07 38.91
CA VAL A 67 12.33 -34.50 40.20
C VAL A 67 12.99 -33.14 40.39
N THR A 68 12.25 -32.18 40.95
CA THR A 68 12.79 -30.88 41.36
C THR A 68 12.80 -30.79 42.89
N ILE A 69 13.97 -30.82 43.51
CA ILE A 69 14.16 -30.72 44.97
C ILE A 69 14.85 -29.40 45.29
N VAL A 70 14.06 -28.38 45.68
CA VAL A 70 14.56 -27.01 45.83
C VAL A 70 14.00 -26.33 47.06
N GLY A 71 14.82 -25.55 47.78
CA GLY A 71 14.36 -24.71 48.88
C GLY A 71 13.94 -25.49 50.14
N ASN A 72 14.49 -26.69 50.37
CA ASN A 72 14.23 -27.48 51.57
C ASN A 72 15.30 -27.23 52.64
N GLU A 73 14.96 -27.42 53.91
CA GLU A 73 15.79 -27.04 55.06
C GLU A 73 15.94 -28.18 56.08
N ALA A 74 17.16 -28.42 56.56
CA ALA A 74 17.49 -29.43 57.57
C ALA A 74 18.34 -28.85 58.71
N ASN A 75 17.73 -28.31 59.77
CA ASN A 75 18.45 -27.57 60.81
C ASN A 75 19.05 -28.46 61.89
N SER A 76 20.36 -28.43 62.14
CA SER A 76 20.89 -29.02 63.37
C SER A 76 20.39 -28.26 64.60
N SER A 77 19.77 -28.92 65.57
CA SER A 77 19.37 -28.31 66.84
C SER A 77 20.54 -27.98 67.80
N LYS A 78 21.80 -28.00 67.33
CA LYS A 78 22.98 -27.58 68.09
C LYS A 78 23.39 -26.19 67.60
N GLY A 79 23.18 -25.17 68.41
CA GLY A 79 23.62 -23.81 68.10
C GLY A 79 25.15 -23.76 67.93
N ALA A 80 25.58 -23.14 66.84
CA ALA A 80 26.97 -22.84 66.45
C ALA A 80 27.88 -24.06 66.16
N GLN A 81 28.37 -24.10 64.91
CA GLN A 81 29.30 -25.08 64.31
C GLN A 81 28.73 -26.48 64.07
N ILE A 82 28.12 -26.67 62.89
CA ILE A 82 27.98 -28.01 62.29
C ILE A 82 29.35 -28.38 61.76
N GLU A 83 29.98 -29.43 62.30
CA GLU A 83 31.11 -30.04 61.61
C GLU A 83 30.62 -30.62 60.28
N LEU A 84 31.31 -30.29 59.19
CA LEU A 84 31.06 -30.79 57.82
C LEU A 84 31.06 -32.34 57.73
N SER A 85 31.35 -33.06 58.81
CA SER A 85 31.47 -34.51 58.93
C SER A 85 30.15 -35.25 59.24
N GLU A 86 29.06 -34.56 59.65
CA GLU A 86 27.86 -35.25 60.21
C GLU A 86 26.70 -35.52 59.22
N GLY A 87 26.83 -35.23 57.92
CA GLY A 87 25.87 -35.70 56.89
C GLY A 87 24.50 -35.00 56.88
N TYR A 88 24.40 -33.75 57.36
CA TYR A 88 23.17 -32.95 57.31
C TYR A 88 23.01 -32.23 55.97
N ALA A 89 22.17 -32.74 55.09
CA ALA A 89 21.82 -32.07 53.83
C ALA A 89 20.37 -31.58 53.82
N GLY A 90 20.20 -30.38 53.25
CA GLY A 90 18.90 -29.72 53.11
C GLY A 90 17.98 -30.41 52.11
N GLY A 91 18.50 -30.94 51.01
CA GLY A 91 17.67 -31.56 49.96
C GLY A 91 17.29 -32.97 50.39
N PHE A 92 18.24 -33.89 50.43
CA PHE A 92 17.98 -35.24 50.93
C PHE A 92 19.18 -35.86 51.64
N SER A 93 18.90 -36.86 52.47
CA SER A 93 19.90 -37.70 53.13
C SER A 93 19.66 -39.15 52.78
N ASN A 94 20.69 -39.83 52.30
CA ASN A 94 20.63 -41.24 51.92
C ASN A 94 21.57 -42.10 52.77
N SER A 95 21.03 -43.17 53.36
CA SER A 95 21.79 -44.26 53.97
C SER A 95 21.43 -45.63 53.38
N GLY A 96 20.53 -45.68 52.41
CA GLY A 96 20.14 -46.86 51.64
C GLY A 96 20.66 -46.78 50.19
N GLN A 97 19.89 -47.32 49.24
CA GLN A 97 20.16 -47.17 47.80
C GLN A 97 19.31 -46.04 47.22
N LEU A 98 19.94 -45.06 46.57
CA LEU A 98 19.23 -43.97 45.88
C LEU A 98 19.76 -43.83 44.46
N THR A 99 18.85 -43.93 43.49
CA THR A 99 19.13 -43.68 42.07
C THR A 99 18.50 -42.35 41.65
N LEU A 100 19.28 -41.50 40.99
CA LEU A 100 18.85 -40.18 40.55
C LEU A 100 19.08 -40.00 39.05
N ILE A 101 18.07 -39.46 38.35
CA ILE A 101 18.16 -39.21 36.92
C ILE A 101 17.35 -37.98 36.49
N ASN A 102 17.92 -37.19 35.59
CA ASN A 102 17.28 -36.01 35.00
C ASN A 102 16.62 -35.07 36.03
N SER A 103 17.26 -34.87 37.19
CA SER A 103 16.63 -34.23 38.36
C SER A 103 17.45 -33.05 38.89
N ILE A 104 16.76 -32.10 39.54
CA ILE A 104 17.34 -30.91 40.15
C ILE A 104 17.41 -31.11 41.66
N VAL A 105 18.56 -30.80 42.25
CA VAL A 105 18.78 -30.76 43.70
C VAL A 105 19.61 -29.51 44.00
N ALA A 106 18.95 -28.38 44.27
CA ALA A 106 19.60 -27.08 44.39
C ALA A 106 18.90 -26.17 45.41
N ASP A 107 19.59 -25.15 45.92
CA ASP A 107 19.09 -24.19 46.91
C ASP A 107 18.49 -24.83 48.17
N ASN A 108 18.99 -25.99 48.58
CA ASN A 108 18.60 -26.61 49.85
C ASN A 108 19.63 -26.29 50.93
N THR A 109 19.17 -26.07 52.17
CA THR A 109 20.02 -25.54 53.24
C THR A 109 19.96 -26.38 54.51
N ASN A 110 20.99 -26.33 55.38
CA ASN A 110 21.01 -27.05 56.66
C ASN A 110 21.10 -26.15 57.91
N ASN A 111 21.07 -24.81 57.77
CA ASN A 111 20.95 -23.86 58.88
C ASN A 111 20.76 -22.41 58.40
N ARG A 112 19.52 -21.91 58.28
CA ARG A 112 19.28 -20.52 57.81
C ARG A 112 19.71 -19.43 58.81
N ALA A 113 19.85 -19.77 60.10
CA ALA A 113 20.05 -18.77 61.17
C ALA A 113 21.50 -18.27 61.33
N TYR A 114 22.48 -18.91 60.65
CA TYR A 114 23.92 -18.62 60.81
C TYR A 114 24.62 -18.24 59.49
N GLN A 115 23.88 -17.79 58.47
CA GLN A 115 24.46 -17.33 57.18
C GLN A 115 25.13 -15.94 57.26
N THR A 116 25.85 -15.63 58.35
CA THR A 116 26.63 -14.38 58.46
C THR A 116 28.02 -14.48 57.84
N HIS A 117 28.42 -15.67 57.36
CA HIS A 117 29.67 -15.87 56.63
C HIS A 117 29.38 -16.38 55.21
N VAL A 118 29.95 -15.69 54.23
CA VAL A 118 30.10 -16.20 52.86
C VAL A 118 30.97 -17.46 52.96
N GLY A 119 30.37 -18.65 52.83
CA GLY A 119 31.07 -19.93 52.93
C GLY A 119 30.33 -21.05 53.69
N ASP A 120 29.30 -20.74 54.50
CA ASP A 120 28.49 -21.76 55.19
C ASP A 120 27.35 -22.28 54.30
N ILE A 121 27.71 -22.87 53.17
CA ILE A 121 26.77 -23.53 52.27
C ILE A 121 26.73 -25.02 52.61
N ALA A 122 25.56 -25.47 53.04
CA ALA A 122 25.25 -26.88 53.22
C ALA A 122 25.27 -27.61 51.88
N PRO A 123 25.74 -28.86 51.80
CA PRO A 123 25.54 -29.63 50.58
C PRO A 123 24.04 -29.88 50.35
N ASP A 124 23.62 -29.81 49.09
CA ASP A 124 22.25 -30.08 48.66
C ASP A 124 21.80 -31.52 48.97
N CYS A 125 22.75 -32.43 49.12
CA CYS A 125 22.53 -33.85 49.34
C CYS A 125 23.54 -34.45 50.33
N ALA A 126 23.18 -35.57 50.95
CA ALA A 126 24.06 -36.35 51.80
C ALA A 126 23.93 -37.86 51.53
N GLY A 127 25.04 -38.58 51.64
CA GLY A 127 25.15 -40.00 51.35
C GLY A 127 25.55 -40.32 49.91
N THR A 128 25.61 -41.62 49.59
CA THR A 128 25.97 -42.12 48.27
C THR A 128 24.77 -42.16 47.33
N ILE A 129 24.88 -41.64 46.12
CA ILE A 129 23.81 -41.66 45.11
C ILE A 129 24.33 -42.33 43.85
N THR A 130 23.53 -43.19 43.24
CA THR A 130 23.76 -43.68 41.88
C THR A 130 23.16 -42.68 40.89
N SER A 131 24.01 -41.85 40.29
CA SER A 131 23.58 -40.96 39.20
C SER A 131 23.51 -41.72 37.88
N LEU A 132 22.41 -41.59 37.17
CA LEU A 132 22.24 -42.06 35.79
C LEU A 132 22.39 -40.91 34.76
N GLY A 133 22.88 -39.76 35.18
CA GLY A 133 23.15 -38.60 34.34
C GLY A 133 22.01 -37.59 34.24
N TYR A 134 22.34 -36.43 33.66
CA TYR A 134 21.45 -35.31 33.40
C TYR A 134 20.87 -34.65 34.66
N ASN A 135 21.53 -34.78 35.80
CA ASN A 135 21.12 -34.12 37.04
C ASN A 135 21.77 -32.75 37.17
N LEU A 136 21.12 -31.83 37.87
CA LEU A 136 21.71 -30.56 38.30
C LEU A 136 21.79 -30.53 39.83
N PHE A 137 23.01 -30.40 40.35
CA PHE A 137 23.26 -30.16 41.76
C PHE A 137 23.67 -28.71 41.98
N GLY A 138 22.94 -27.95 42.80
CA GLY A 138 23.33 -26.57 43.10
C GLY A 138 24.72 -26.53 43.72
N THR A 139 24.94 -27.41 44.69
CA THR A 139 26.21 -27.61 45.37
C THR A 139 26.48 -29.08 45.67
N LEU A 140 27.62 -29.57 45.18
CA LEU A 140 28.21 -30.79 45.71
C LEU A 140 29.24 -30.39 46.77
N GLY A 141 29.09 -30.91 47.98
CA GLY A 141 29.99 -30.59 49.09
C GLY A 141 31.42 -31.04 48.79
N ASN A 142 32.42 -30.22 49.13
CA ASN A 142 33.79 -30.73 49.25
C ASN A 142 33.82 -31.73 50.42
N GLN A 143 34.46 -32.88 50.24
CA GLN A 143 34.66 -33.96 51.23
C GLN A 143 33.65 -35.14 51.24
N GLY A 144 32.95 -35.43 50.14
CA GLY A 144 32.22 -36.71 50.01
C GLY A 144 30.92 -36.80 50.81
N ILE A 145 30.43 -35.68 51.34
CA ILE A 145 29.14 -35.62 52.04
C ILE A 145 28.01 -36.04 51.09
N CYS A 146 28.01 -35.51 49.86
CA CYS A 146 27.23 -36.04 48.76
C CYS A 146 28.17 -36.79 47.81
N THR A 147 28.17 -38.12 47.89
CA THR A 147 29.04 -38.95 47.05
C THR A 147 28.26 -39.49 45.86
N LEU A 148 28.73 -39.24 44.65
CA LEU A 148 28.09 -39.75 43.44
C LEU A 148 28.83 -41.01 42.98
N ALA A 149 28.20 -42.17 43.19
CA ALA A 149 28.74 -43.45 42.76
C ALA A 149 28.39 -43.72 41.28
N TYR A 150 29.42 -43.85 40.45
CA TYR A 150 29.29 -44.17 39.03
C TYR A 150 30.02 -45.46 38.66
N GLY A 151 29.29 -46.57 38.51
CA GLY A 151 29.89 -47.85 38.11
C GLY A 151 31.17 -48.18 38.91
N PRO A 152 32.18 -48.84 38.31
CA PRO A 152 33.42 -49.20 39.01
C PRO A 152 34.44 -48.06 39.17
N LYS A 153 34.09 -46.79 38.88
CA LYS A 153 34.99 -45.62 39.02
C LYS A 153 34.29 -44.48 39.76
N PRO A 154 34.40 -44.40 41.10
CA PRO A 154 33.58 -43.55 41.96
C PRO A 154 33.83 -42.02 41.87
N ASP A 155 34.80 -41.54 41.07
CA ASP A 155 35.25 -40.13 41.12
C ASP A 155 35.07 -39.34 39.81
N LEU A 156 34.34 -39.86 38.82
CA LEU A 156 34.02 -39.12 37.60
C LEU A 156 32.51 -38.99 37.45
N LEU A 157 32.03 -37.76 37.61
CA LEU A 157 30.67 -37.40 37.24
C LEU A 157 30.41 -37.80 35.77
N PRO A 158 29.23 -38.35 35.44
CA PRO A 158 28.79 -38.37 34.06
C PRO A 158 28.97 -36.96 33.49
N ALA A 159 29.60 -36.82 32.32
CA ALA A 159 29.78 -35.52 31.67
C ALA A 159 28.44 -34.78 31.39
N THR A 160 27.32 -35.48 31.57
CA THR A 160 25.95 -34.99 31.44
C THR A 160 25.36 -34.41 32.72
N ASP A 161 25.95 -34.66 33.90
CA ASP A 161 25.55 -34.01 35.15
C ASP A 161 26.17 -32.60 35.23
N LYS A 162 25.41 -31.66 35.79
CA LYS A 162 25.85 -30.29 36.08
C LYS A 162 25.93 -30.12 37.58
N HIS A 163 26.97 -29.45 38.06
CA HIS A 163 27.05 -29.13 39.48
C HIS A 163 27.80 -27.83 39.74
N GLY A 164 27.44 -27.16 40.82
CA GLY A 164 28.28 -26.12 41.43
C GLY A 164 29.20 -26.69 42.50
N THR A 165 29.98 -25.79 43.09
CA THR A 165 30.81 -26.07 44.27
C THR A 165 30.25 -25.31 45.47
N LEU A 166 30.78 -25.58 46.67
CA LEU A 166 30.43 -24.79 47.85
C LEU A 166 30.85 -23.31 47.73
N GLN A 167 31.91 -23.01 46.97
CA GLN A 167 32.41 -21.65 46.77
C GLN A 167 31.68 -20.93 45.63
N GLU A 168 31.27 -21.70 44.62
CA GLU A 168 30.54 -21.22 43.44
C GLU A 168 29.32 -22.13 43.18
N PRO A 169 28.21 -21.93 43.92
CA PRO A 169 26.97 -22.66 43.68
C PRO A 169 26.44 -22.43 42.26
N LEU A 170 25.92 -23.50 41.66
CA LEU A 170 25.27 -23.43 40.36
C LEU A 170 23.80 -23.13 40.54
N ASP A 171 23.39 -21.92 40.18
CA ASP A 171 21.98 -21.52 40.19
C ASP A 171 21.19 -22.27 39.10
N PRO A 172 20.13 -23.03 39.45
CA PRO A 172 19.27 -23.68 38.47
C PRO A 172 18.44 -22.67 37.64
N LYS A 173 18.38 -21.39 38.04
CA LYS A 173 17.60 -20.31 37.42
C LYS A 173 16.15 -20.71 37.21
N LEU A 174 15.49 -21.03 38.32
CA LEU A 174 14.08 -21.34 38.36
C LEU A 174 13.26 -20.08 38.64
N GLY A 175 12.08 -19.98 38.01
CA GLY A 175 11.10 -18.95 38.31
C GLY A 175 10.44 -19.14 39.69
N THR A 176 9.32 -18.46 39.95
CA THR A 176 8.62 -18.60 41.23
C THR A 176 7.79 -19.89 41.32
N PHE A 177 7.62 -20.44 42.54
CA PHE A 177 6.71 -21.57 42.78
C PHE A 177 5.25 -21.14 42.65
N THR A 178 4.66 -21.37 41.49
CA THR A 178 3.31 -20.89 41.15
C THR A 178 2.55 -21.88 40.26
N SER A 179 1.30 -21.56 39.93
CA SER A 179 0.46 -22.37 39.05
C SER A 179 0.85 -22.16 37.58
N ASN A 180 1.68 -23.06 37.04
CA ASN A 180 2.20 -22.97 35.66
C ASN A 180 1.37 -23.79 34.64
N GLY A 181 0.06 -23.90 34.86
CA GLY A 181 -0.87 -24.59 33.95
C GLY A 181 -0.97 -26.10 34.11
N GLY A 182 -0.53 -26.67 35.24
CA GLY A 182 -0.71 -28.07 35.62
C GLY A 182 -1.60 -28.26 36.86
N PRO A 183 -1.84 -29.51 37.30
CA PRO A 183 -2.67 -29.81 38.46
C PRO A 183 -2.04 -29.39 39.80
N THR A 184 -0.72 -29.20 39.84
CA THR A 184 0.02 -28.70 41.01
C THR A 184 0.89 -27.49 40.63
N LYS A 185 1.28 -26.70 41.64
CA LYS A 185 2.28 -25.64 41.45
C LYS A 185 3.62 -26.23 41.05
N THR A 186 4.40 -25.51 40.26
CA THR A 186 5.73 -25.97 39.83
C THR A 186 6.71 -24.81 39.77
N PHE A 187 7.98 -25.11 39.50
CA PHE A 187 8.98 -24.13 39.08
C PHE A 187 9.20 -24.26 37.57
N LEU A 188 9.14 -23.15 36.83
CA LEU A 188 9.57 -23.14 35.42
C LEU A 188 11.04 -22.76 35.34
N PRO A 189 11.86 -23.47 34.54
CA PRO A 189 13.16 -22.96 34.12
C PRO A 189 13.01 -21.60 33.42
N LEU A 190 13.82 -20.62 33.80
CA LEU A 190 13.94 -19.34 33.09
C LEU A 190 14.61 -19.54 31.71
N THR A 191 14.48 -18.58 30.79
CA THR A 191 15.00 -18.73 29.40
C THR A 191 16.49 -19.06 29.36
N ASP A 192 17.28 -18.44 30.24
CA ASP A 192 18.74 -18.58 30.31
C ASP A 192 19.18 -19.65 31.33
N SER A 193 18.25 -20.52 31.75
CA SER A 193 18.51 -21.58 32.70
C SER A 193 19.40 -22.67 32.11
N PRO A 194 20.37 -23.20 32.90
CA PRO A 194 21.20 -24.33 32.47
C PRO A 194 20.42 -25.63 32.32
N LEU A 195 19.14 -25.65 32.70
CA LEU A 195 18.25 -26.81 32.65
C LEU A 195 17.65 -27.03 31.26
N VAL A 196 17.46 -25.95 30.50
CA VAL A 196 16.67 -25.94 29.26
C VAL A 196 17.38 -26.73 28.16
N ASP A 197 16.72 -27.72 27.55
CA ASP A 197 17.25 -28.60 26.48
C ASP A 197 18.56 -29.34 26.84
N ASN A 198 18.84 -29.51 28.13
CA ASN A 198 20.08 -30.09 28.65
C ASN A 198 19.90 -31.43 29.39
N GLY A 199 18.69 -31.97 29.38
CA GLY A 199 18.29 -33.20 30.07
C GLY A 199 18.37 -34.47 29.22
N ALA A 200 17.78 -35.54 29.76
CA ALA A 200 17.83 -36.88 29.19
C ALA A 200 17.15 -37.01 27.81
N ILE A 201 17.62 -37.97 27.00
CA ILE A 201 17.10 -38.22 25.65
C ILE A 201 15.77 -39.00 25.71
N ALA A 202 14.66 -38.39 25.29
CA ALA A 202 13.36 -39.04 25.25
C ALA A 202 13.30 -40.27 24.31
N PRO A 203 12.44 -41.28 24.61
CA PRO A 203 11.57 -41.39 25.79
C PRO A 203 12.28 -41.99 27.01
N ALA A 204 13.43 -42.63 26.82
CA ALA A 204 14.19 -43.24 27.90
C ALA A 204 14.63 -42.17 28.90
N ASN A 205 14.37 -42.36 30.19
CA ASN A 205 14.88 -41.45 31.25
C ASN A 205 14.30 -40.03 31.31
N CYS A 206 13.65 -39.55 30.25
CA CYS A 206 12.85 -38.33 30.25
C CYS A 206 11.34 -38.57 30.44
N GLY A 207 10.80 -39.69 29.94
CA GLY A 207 9.35 -39.92 29.93
C GLY A 207 8.61 -39.06 28.91
N ASN A 208 7.30 -39.28 28.77
CA ASN A 208 6.48 -38.63 27.73
C ASN A 208 5.78 -37.36 28.20
N LEU A 209 5.63 -37.18 29.52
CA LEU A 209 4.90 -36.07 30.12
C LEU A 209 5.75 -35.43 31.23
N ASP A 210 5.49 -34.16 31.54
CA ASP A 210 6.04 -33.48 32.71
C ASP A 210 5.02 -33.45 33.87
N GLN A 211 5.37 -32.83 35.00
CA GLN A 211 4.49 -32.71 36.18
C GLN A 211 3.13 -32.04 35.87
N ARG A 212 3.05 -31.25 34.79
CA ARG A 212 1.85 -30.54 34.36
C ARG A 212 1.06 -31.31 33.31
N SER A 213 1.44 -32.57 33.06
CA SER A 213 0.89 -33.38 31.97
C SER A 213 1.19 -32.82 30.58
N ARG A 214 2.24 -31.99 30.43
CA ARG A 214 2.65 -31.50 29.11
C ARG A 214 3.63 -32.49 28.46
N PRO A 215 3.58 -32.66 27.13
CA PRO A 215 4.53 -33.52 26.42
C PRO A 215 6.00 -33.17 26.68
N ARG A 216 6.88 -34.14 26.51
CA ARG A 216 8.35 -33.94 26.47
C ARG A 216 8.93 -34.72 25.28
N PRO A 217 9.99 -34.22 24.60
CA PRO A 217 10.67 -32.93 24.80
C PRO A 217 10.01 -31.77 24.03
N PHE A 218 10.29 -30.54 24.45
CA PHE A 218 10.04 -29.31 23.69
C PHE A 218 11.35 -28.54 23.49
N ASP A 219 11.46 -27.84 22.36
CA ASP A 219 12.55 -26.89 22.12
C ASP A 219 12.30 -25.63 22.96
N GLY A 220 12.92 -25.59 24.14
CA GLY A 220 12.74 -24.54 25.13
C GLY A 220 13.66 -23.34 24.92
N ASN A 221 14.77 -23.52 24.20
CA ASN A 221 15.75 -22.48 23.89
C ASN A 221 15.58 -21.87 22.47
N GLY A 222 14.77 -22.48 21.61
CA GLY A 222 14.44 -21.99 20.26
C GLY A 222 15.51 -22.26 19.20
N ASP A 223 16.43 -23.20 19.44
CA ASP A 223 17.51 -23.55 18.51
C ASP A 223 17.13 -24.64 17.48
N THR A 224 15.86 -25.04 17.45
CA THR A 224 15.25 -26.10 16.64
C THR A 224 15.57 -27.53 17.06
N LYS A 225 16.23 -27.75 18.21
CA LYS A 225 16.61 -29.07 18.72
C LYS A 225 15.99 -29.34 20.09
N ALA A 226 14.78 -29.88 20.08
CA ALA A 226 14.09 -30.30 21.30
C ALA A 226 14.87 -31.40 22.05
N ARG A 227 15.21 -31.13 23.31
CA ARG A 227 15.64 -32.12 24.30
C ARG A 227 14.93 -31.85 25.61
N CYS A 228 14.83 -32.88 26.44
CA CYS A 228 14.14 -32.70 27.70
C CYS A 228 14.90 -31.73 28.59
N ASP A 229 14.16 -30.98 29.41
CA ASP A 229 14.75 -30.20 30.47
C ASP A 229 15.21 -31.09 31.64
N ILE A 230 16.17 -30.62 32.42
CA ILE A 230 16.49 -31.24 33.70
C ILE A 230 15.39 -30.88 34.70
N GLY A 231 14.82 -31.88 35.39
CA GLY A 231 13.82 -31.68 36.45
C GLY A 231 12.39 -32.08 36.08
N ALA A 232 11.44 -31.63 36.91
CA ALA A 232 10.04 -32.05 36.88
C ALA A 232 9.19 -31.42 35.76
N VAL A 233 9.69 -30.37 35.13
CA VAL A 233 8.93 -29.54 34.19
C VAL A 233 9.70 -29.36 32.90
N GLU A 234 8.98 -29.30 31.78
CA GLU A 234 9.52 -29.00 30.46
C GLU A 234 9.17 -27.56 30.05
N ARG A 235 10.16 -26.70 29.85
CA ARG A 235 9.96 -25.36 29.32
C ARG A 235 9.47 -25.47 27.87
N VAL A 236 8.41 -24.72 27.56
CA VAL A 236 7.85 -24.66 26.21
C VAL A 236 7.95 -23.23 25.73
N GLN A 237 8.61 -22.99 24.60
CA GLN A 237 8.58 -21.67 23.98
C GLN A 237 7.22 -21.46 23.29
N PRO A 238 6.45 -20.42 23.66
CA PRO A 238 5.19 -20.13 22.98
C PRO A 238 5.46 -19.71 21.54
N THR A 239 4.74 -20.33 20.59
CA THR A 239 4.88 -20.02 19.16
C THR A 239 3.60 -19.37 18.63
N VAL A 240 3.74 -18.39 17.75
CA VAL A 240 2.60 -17.73 17.09
C VAL A 240 2.56 -18.22 15.65
N THR A 241 1.44 -18.85 15.26
CA THR A 241 1.26 -19.45 13.93
C THR A 241 0.21 -18.74 13.08
N LYS A 242 -0.71 -17.98 13.69
CA LYS A 242 -1.69 -17.16 12.97
C LYS A 242 -2.17 -15.97 13.79
N LEU A 243 -2.45 -14.87 13.10
CA LEU A 243 -3.09 -13.66 13.64
C LEU A 243 -4.44 -13.44 12.95
N SER A 244 -5.46 -13.01 13.70
CA SER A 244 -6.76 -12.64 13.16
C SER A 244 -7.39 -11.48 13.95
N PRO A 245 -7.54 -10.28 13.36
CA PRO A 245 -6.99 -9.88 12.07
C PRO A 245 -5.44 -9.84 12.07
N ASN A 246 -4.83 -9.87 10.89
CA ASN A 246 -3.39 -9.61 10.67
C ASN A 246 -3.13 -8.33 9.85
N LEU A 247 -4.20 -7.65 9.46
CA LEU A 247 -4.22 -6.43 8.66
C LEU A 247 -5.33 -5.53 9.16
N VAL A 248 -5.05 -4.22 9.30
CA VAL A 248 -6.07 -3.21 9.58
C VAL A 248 -5.75 -1.92 8.83
N VAL A 249 -6.78 -1.12 8.55
CA VAL A 249 -6.62 0.23 7.99
C VAL A 249 -6.37 1.21 9.14
N THR A 250 -5.55 2.25 8.93
CA THR A 250 -5.30 3.31 9.92
C THR A 250 -6.58 4.03 10.34
N GLY A 251 -6.64 4.46 11.60
CA GLY A 251 -7.72 5.30 12.11
C GLY A 251 -8.83 4.65 12.97
N PRO A 252 -8.75 3.40 13.47
CA PRO A 252 -9.65 2.96 14.54
C PRO A 252 -9.56 3.93 15.71
N LYS A 253 -10.70 4.44 16.18
CA LYS A 253 -10.79 5.31 17.36
C LYS A 253 -10.80 4.55 18.68
N SER A 254 -10.83 3.21 18.61
CA SER A 254 -10.87 2.29 19.73
C SER A 254 -9.82 1.22 19.59
N ASP A 255 -9.45 0.61 20.70
CA ASP A 255 -8.52 -0.52 20.72
C ASP A 255 -9.04 -1.68 19.87
N LEU A 256 -8.11 -2.42 19.27
CA LEU A 256 -8.40 -3.58 18.44
C LEU A 256 -8.11 -4.86 19.21
N LEU A 257 -9.10 -5.73 19.31
CA LEU A 257 -8.88 -7.10 19.80
C LEU A 257 -8.36 -7.97 18.66
N ILE A 258 -7.24 -8.65 18.87
CA ILE A 258 -6.70 -9.64 17.95
C ILE A 258 -6.71 -11.03 18.58
N ASP A 259 -7.14 -12.02 17.80
CA ASP A 259 -6.98 -13.43 18.12
C ASP A 259 -5.60 -13.90 17.64
N ILE A 260 -4.85 -14.51 18.56
CA ILE A 260 -3.53 -15.07 18.30
C ILE A 260 -3.63 -16.59 18.44
N THR A 261 -3.35 -17.33 17.36
CA THR A 261 -3.31 -18.79 17.37
C THR A 261 -1.86 -19.27 17.36
N GLY A 262 -1.60 -20.35 18.09
CA GLY A 262 -0.25 -20.83 18.31
C GLY A 262 -0.18 -22.13 19.09
N SER A 263 0.97 -22.37 19.71
CA SER A 263 1.18 -23.49 20.63
C SER A 263 2.01 -23.05 21.83
N GLY A 264 2.01 -23.87 22.87
CA GLY A 264 2.81 -23.63 24.08
C GLY A 264 2.21 -22.63 25.06
N PHE A 265 1.08 -21.99 24.73
CA PHE A 265 0.48 -20.96 25.58
C PHE A 265 0.04 -21.49 26.94
N SER A 266 0.09 -20.60 27.92
CA SER A 266 -0.29 -20.83 29.32
C SER A 266 -0.95 -19.56 29.87
N ALA A 267 -1.49 -19.63 31.08
CA ALA A 267 -2.12 -18.49 31.75
C ALA A 267 -1.14 -17.32 32.02
N THR A 268 0.17 -17.55 31.93
CA THR A 268 1.23 -16.56 32.10
C THR A 268 1.81 -16.05 30.78
N THR A 269 1.35 -16.58 29.63
CA THR A 269 1.81 -16.11 28.32
C THR A 269 1.24 -14.73 28.00
N VAL A 270 2.11 -13.82 27.59
CA VAL A 270 1.81 -12.44 27.19
C VAL A 270 2.13 -12.26 25.71
N ALA A 271 1.19 -11.72 24.95
CA ALA A 271 1.42 -11.31 23.56
C ALA A 271 2.26 -10.02 23.53
N THR A 272 3.08 -9.86 22.49
CA THR A 272 3.95 -8.69 22.35
C THR A 272 3.73 -7.95 21.05
N TRP A 273 3.95 -6.64 21.06
CA TRP A 273 4.00 -5.74 19.91
C TRP A 273 5.40 -5.17 19.81
N ASN A 274 6.19 -5.60 18.82
CA ASN A 274 7.61 -5.24 18.72
C ASN A 274 8.34 -5.43 20.06
N TYR A 275 8.19 -6.62 20.66
CA TYR A 275 8.75 -7.02 21.95
C TYR A 275 8.14 -6.34 23.19
N GLN A 276 7.25 -5.36 23.04
CA GLN A 276 6.56 -4.74 24.17
C GLN A 276 5.28 -5.50 24.53
N PRO A 277 4.98 -5.75 25.81
CA PRO A 277 3.79 -6.53 26.21
C PRO A 277 2.50 -5.82 25.81
N LEU A 278 1.53 -6.61 25.36
CA LEU A 278 0.14 -6.22 25.16
C LEU A 278 -0.72 -6.76 26.30
N ALA A 279 -1.82 -6.08 26.62
CA ALA A 279 -2.85 -6.66 27.49
C ALA A 279 -3.37 -7.94 26.84
N THR A 280 -3.17 -9.07 27.53
CA THR A 280 -3.36 -10.42 26.97
C THR A 280 -4.30 -11.23 27.85
N THR A 281 -5.27 -11.88 27.21
CA THR A 281 -6.17 -12.85 27.82
C THR A 281 -5.80 -14.24 27.31
N PHE A 282 -5.43 -15.13 28.23
CA PHE A 282 -5.26 -16.55 27.91
C PHE A 282 -6.62 -17.20 27.66
N VAL A 283 -6.81 -17.79 26.48
CA VAL A 283 -8.05 -18.50 26.13
C VAL A 283 -7.86 -20.00 26.34
N ASN A 284 -6.82 -20.58 25.73
CA ASN A 284 -6.39 -21.97 25.94
C ASN A 284 -4.95 -22.15 25.42
N ALA A 285 -4.42 -23.38 25.52
CA ALA A 285 -3.03 -23.70 25.14
C ALA A 285 -2.65 -23.39 23.68
N ASN A 286 -3.64 -23.11 22.81
CA ASN A 286 -3.45 -22.79 21.40
C ASN A 286 -3.99 -21.42 20.99
N LYS A 287 -4.61 -20.67 21.91
CA LYS A 287 -5.21 -19.37 21.60
C LYS A 287 -5.01 -18.34 22.73
N LEU A 288 -4.56 -17.15 22.33
CA LEU A 288 -4.59 -15.92 23.14
C LEU A 288 -5.50 -14.89 22.47
N GLN A 289 -5.97 -13.95 23.27
CA GLN A 289 -6.52 -12.69 22.80
C GLN A 289 -5.64 -11.55 23.29
N ALA A 290 -5.30 -10.61 22.43
CA ALA A 290 -4.51 -9.45 22.80
C ALA A 290 -5.20 -8.16 22.37
N VAL A 291 -5.09 -7.12 23.19
CA VAL A 291 -5.58 -5.78 22.86
C VAL A 291 -4.44 -4.99 22.25
N VAL A 292 -4.63 -4.51 21.02
CA VAL A 292 -3.76 -3.55 20.35
C VAL A 292 -4.32 -2.15 20.59
N PRO A 293 -3.64 -1.30 21.38
CA PRO A 293 -4.05 0.07 21.62
C PRO A 293 -4.28 0.90 20.34
N ALA A 294 -5.30 1.76 20.34
CA ALA A 294 -5.68 2.57 19.19
C ALA A 294 -4.56 3.50 18.69
N ASP A 295 -3.70 4.01 19.56
CA ASP A 295 -2.58 4.88 19.22
C ASP A 295 -1.56 4.20 18.29
N LYS A 296 -1.35 2.89 18.44
CA LYS A 296 -0.51 2.06 17.55
C LYS A 296 -1.11 1.88 16.14
N LEU A 297 -2.37 2.26 15.95
CA LEU A 297 -3.14 2.08 14.70
C LEU A 297 -3.39 3.39 13.95
N GLN A 298 -2.75 4.50 14.36
CA GLN A 298 -2.98 5.81 13.75
C GLN A 298 -2.14 6.06 12.50
N GLN A 299 -1.06 5.30 12.28
CA GLN A 299 -0.15 5.49 11.15
C GLN A 299 0.18 4.17 10.46
N PRO A 300 0.46 4.18 9.14
CA PRO A 300 0.87 2.98 8.43
C PRO A 300 2.15 2.40 9.03
N THR A 301 2.15 1.12 9.37
CA THR A 301 3.28 0.46 10.03
C THR A 301 3.20 -1.06 9.88
N ILE A 302 4.32 -1.74 10.12
CA ILE A 302 4.37 -3.20 10.24
C ILE A 302 4.93 -3.52 11.62
N ALA A 303 4.18 -4.26 12.41
CA ALA A 303 4.60 -4.72 13.73
C ALA A 303 4.79 -6.23 13.76
N ALA A 304 5.78 -6.69 14.52
CA ALA A 304 5.91 -8.10 14.86
C ALA A 304 5.06 -8.40 16.10
N ILE A 305 4.14 -9.37 15.96
CA ILE A 305 3.31 -9.89 17.05
C ILE A 305 3.86 -11.25 17.48
N GLY A 306 4.49 -11.26 18.66
CA GLY A 306 5.03 -12.46 19.30
C GLY A 306 4.21 -12.88 20.51
N ALA A 307 4.65 -13.95 21.17
CA ALA A 307 4.16 -14.38 22.47
C ALA A 307 5.36 -14.80 23.33
N THR A 308 5.33 -14.50 24.62
CA THR A 308 6.38 -14.86 25.58
C THR A 308 5.76 -15.23 26.91
N GLU A 309 6.45 -16.01 27.73
CA GLU A 309 6.06 -16.15 29.13
C GLU A 309 6.39 -14.88 29.89
N SER A 310 5.60 -14.54 30.92
CA SER A 310 5.77 -13.29 31.66
C SER A 310 7.20 -13.14 32.20
N GLY A 311 7.94 -12.14 31.69
CA GLY A 311 9.33 -11.86 32.10
C GLY A 311 10.41 -12.38 31.16
N ASP A 312 10.06 -13.13 30.11
CA ASP A 312 11.01 -13.68 29.12
C ASP A 312 11.10 -12.84 27.83
N PHE A 313 12.22 -12.95 27.12
CA PHE A 313 12.42 -12.30 25.81
C PHE A 313 11.56 -12.99 24.74
N ALA A 314 10.72 -12.24 24.04
CA ALA A 314 9.83 -12.80 23.01
C ALA A 314 10.62 -13.19 21.74
N PRO A 315 10.40 -14.38 21.16
CA PRO A 315 10.93 -14.72 19.84
C PRO A 315 10.35 -13.82 18.74
N ALA A 316 10.94 -13.87 17.54
CA ALA A 316 10.43 -13.16 16.38
C ALA A 316 8.96 -13.53 16.09
N GLY A 317 8.09 -12.51 16.05
CA GLY A 317 6.65 -12.67 15.87
C GLY A 317 6.17 -12.65 14.41
N LEU A 318 4.89 -12.96 14.19
CA LEU A 318 4.24 -12.79 12.89
C LEU A 318 3.98 -11.32 12.56
N LYS A 319 3.98 -10.96 11.28
CA LYS A 319 3.73 -9.58 10.83
C LYS A 319 2.24 -9.23 10.95
N PHE A 320 1.97 -8.12 11.62
CA PHE A 320 0.69 -7.41 11.61
C PHE A 320 0.87 -6.10 10.85
N THR A 321 0.03 -5.86 9.84
CA THR A 321 0.17 -4.72 8.94
C THR A 321 -0.92 -3.68 9.21
N VAL A 322 -0.53 -2.41 9.35
CA VAL A 322 -1.42 -1.26 9.36
C VAL A 322 -1.24 -0.51 8.03
N ILE A 323 -2.30 -0.39 7.24
CA ILE A 323 -2.28 0.28 5.92
C ILE A 323 -3.04 1.60 5.95
N ALA A 324 -2.64 2.54 5.11
CA ALA A 324 -3.45 3.74 4.86
C ALA A 324 -4.79 3.34 4.20
N PRO A 325 -5.86 4.15 4.34
CA PRO A 325 -7.11 3.92 3.62
C PRO A 325 -6.84 4.02 2.12
N LEU A 326 -7.44 3.13 1.33
CA LEU A 326 -7.39 3.23 -0.11
C LEU A 326 -8.21 4.45 -0.53
N VAL A 327 -7.54 5.52 -0.98
CA VAL A 327 -8.22 6.65 -1.62
C VAL A 327 -8.51 6.21 -3.06
N ILE A 328 -9.73 5.76 -3.33
CA ILE A 328 -10.18 5.56 -4.71
C ILE A 328 -10.43 6.97 -5.27
N ASP A 329 -9.46 7.49 -6.04
CA ASP A 329 -9.60 8.74 -6.77
C ASP A 329 -10.64 8.56 -7.88
N ASN A 330 -11.91 8.82 -7.59
CA ASN A 330 -13.01 8.82 -8.55
C ASN A 330 -13.23 10.21 -9.17
N LYS A 331 -12.30 11.15 -8.99
CA LYS A 331 -12.43 12.52 -9.52
C LYS A 331 -12.57 12.49 -11.05
N PRO A 332 -13.64 13.08 -11.61
CA PRO A 332 -13.78 13.15 -13.06
C PRO A 332 -12.62 13.97 -13.65
N VAL A 333 -12.23 13.65 -14.89
CA VAL A 333 -11.17 14.36 -15.62
C VAL A 333 -11.70 14.77 -16.98
N ILE A 334 -11.50 16.03 -17.38
CA ILE A 334 -11.80 16.52 -18.73
C ILE A 334 -10.53 16.40 -19.58
N SER A 335 -10.64 15.80 -20.77
CA SER A 335 -9.54 15.67 -21.73
C SER A 335 -9.66 16.65 -22.89
N THR A 336 -10.83 16.78 -23.52
CA THR A 336 -11.07 17.70 -24.64
C THR A 336 -12.51 18.22 -24.65
N LEU A 337 -12.71 19.35 -25.34
CA LEU A 337 -14.00 19.93 -25.64
C LEU A 337 -14.27 19.90 -27.14
N SER A 338 -15.52 19.73 -27.56
CA SER A 338 -15.90 19.91 -28.96
C SER A 338 -17.30 20.53 -29.07
N PRO A 339 -17.43 21.72 -29.68
CA PRO A 339 -16.35 22.61 -30.14
C PRO A 339 -15.45 23.10 -28.98
N GLU A 340 -14.27 23.67 -29.28
CA GLU A 340 -13.34 24.24 -28.28
C GLU A 340 -13.59 25.74 -28.01
N SER A 341 -14.32 26.41 -28.90
CA SER A 341 -14.66 27.82 -28.82
C SER A 341 -16.00 28.13 -29.51
N ALA A 342 -16.56 29.31 -29.23
CA ALA A 342 -17.73 29.84 -29.92
C ALA A 342 -17.62 31.36 -30.12
N THR A 343 -18.42 31.90 -31.03
CA THR A 343 -18.46 33.36 -31.26
C THR A 343 -19.47 34.01 -30.34
N ALA A 344 -19.12 35.16 -29.75
CA ALA A 344 -20.03 35.96 -28.95
C ALA A 344 -21.29 36.34 -29.75
N GLY A 345 -22.46 36.10 -29.16
CA GLY A 345 -23.77 36.32 -29.78
C GLY A 345 -24.25 35.19 -30.71
N SER A 346 -23.54 34.06 -30.79
CA SER A 346 -24.00 32.92 -31.59
C SER A 346 -25.24 32.24 -30.99
N ALA A 347 -25.92 31.41 -31.80
CA ALA A 347 -27.00 30.55 -31.32
C ALA A 347 -26.50 29.51 -30.30
N SER A 348 -27.43 28.91 -29.57
CA SER A 348 -27.14 27.78 -28.67
C SER A 348 -26.56 26.58 -29.43
N PHE A 349 -25.74 25.78 -28.76
CA PHE A 349 -25.16 24.57 -29.32
C PHE A 349 -24.99 23.48 -28.26
N THR A 350 -24.64 22.26 -28.70
CA THR A 350 -24.28 21.15 -27.80
C THR A 350 -22.77 21.05 -27.68
N LEU A 351 -22.26 21.20 -26.46
CA LEU A 351 -20.87 20.98 -26.10
C LEU A 351 -20.65 19.51 -25.77
N THR A 352 -19.75 18.84 -26.49
CA THR A 352 -19.24 17.52 -26.12
C THR A 352 -18.04 17.68 -25.20
N VAL A 353 -18.09 17.04 -24.03
CA VAL A 353 -16.99 17.00 -23.05
C VAL A 353 -16.45 15.59 -23.01
N ASN A 354 -15.22 15.37 -23.49
CA ASN A 354 -14.55 14.08 -23.40
C ASN A 354 -13.67 14.03 -22.15
N GLY A 355 -13.46 12.84 -21.59
CA GLY A 355 -12.74 12.70 -20.33
C GLY A 355 -12.68 11.28 -19.82
N SER A 356 -12.63 11.14 -18.49
CA SER A 356 -12.70 9.84 -17.79
C SER A 356 -13.37 9.99 -16.43
N LYS A 357 -13.86 8.86 -15.91
CA LYS A 357 -14.52 8.74 -14.60
C LYS A 357 -15.77 9.61 -14.47
N PHE A 358 -16.48 9.86 -15.57
CA PHE A 358 -17.80 10.49 -15.49
C PHE A 358 -18.81 9.51 -14.90
N SER A 359 -19.63 9.98 -13.96
CA SER A 359 -20.73 9.19 -13.41
C SER A 359 -22.03 9.43 -14.20
N PRO A 360 -23.01 8.51 -14.14
CA PRO A 360 -24.32 8.69 -14.80
C PRO A 360 -25.09 9.95 -14.38
N ASN A 361 -24.77 10.51 -13.21
CA ASN A 361 -25.34 11.74 -12.66
C ASN A 361 -24.42 12.97 -12.82
N ALA A 362 -23.36 12.87 -13.63
CA ALA A 362 -22.44 13.96 -13.84
C ALA A 362 -23.09 15.17 -14.52
N VAL A 363 -22.75 16.36 -14.06
CA VAL A 363 -23.25 17.64 -14.56
C VAL A 363 -22.10 18.51 -15.03
N VAL A 364 -22.19 19.00 -16.26
CA VAL A 364 -21.29 20.04 -16.77
C VAL A 364 -21.71 21.38 -16.18
N GLN A 365 -20.75 22.10 -15.60
CA GLN A 365 -20.92 23.44 -15.08
C GLN A 365 -20.23 24.46 -15.98
N TRP A 366 -20.92 25.55 -16.29
CA TRP A 366 -20.44 26.70 -17.05
C TRP A 366 -20.27 27.89 -16.11
N ASN A 367 -19.03 28.29 -15.86
CA ASN A 367 -18.69 29.31 -14.84
C ASN A 367 -19.23 28.98 -13.44
N GLY A 368 -19.25 27.68 -13.09
CA GLY A 368 -19.75 27.18 -11.80
C GLY A 368 -21.26 26.90 -11.77
N GLU A 369 -22.02 27.32 -12.78
CA GLU A 369 -23.46 27.09 -12.85
C GLU A 369 -23.79 25.85 -13.70
N PRO A 370 -24.70 24.97 -13.27
CA PRO A 370 -25.00 23.72 -13.98
C PRO A 370 -25.67 23.98 -15.33
N ARG A 371 -25.38 23.12 -16.32
CA ARG A 371 -26.07 23.09 -17.62
C ARG A 371 -26.76 21.74 -17.83
N PRO A 372 -27.89 21.70 -18.56
CA PRO A 372 -28.52 20.44 -18.94
C PRO A 372 -27.49 19.51 -19.58
N THR A 373 -27.23 18.39 -18.92
CA THR A 373 -26.15 17.46 -19.27
C THR A 373 -26.73 16.07 -19.51
N VAL A 374 -26.34 15.45 -20.61
CA VAL A 374 -26.64 14.06 -20.96
C VAL A 374 -25.38 13.24 -20.75
N PHE A 375 -25.48 12.21 -19.91
CA PHE A 375 -24.44 11.21 -19.77
C PHE A 375 -24.46 10.26 -20.97
N VAL A 376 -23.35 10.19 -21.71
CA VAL A 376 -23.19 9.26 -22.84
C VAL A 376 -22.41 8.03 -22.40
N SER A 377 -21.27 8.23 -21.72
CA SER A 377 -20.43 7.18 -21.13
C SER A 377 -19.55 7.74 -20.01
N ASP A 378 -18.81 6.86 -19.33
CA ASP A 378 -17.80 7.22 -18.32
C ASP A 378 -16.65 8.10 -18.86
N THR A 379 -16.66 8.38 -20.16
CA THR A 379 -15.64 9.11 -20.92
C THR A 379 -16.23 10.22 -21.79
N ARG A 380 -17.56 10.39 -21.83
CA ARG A 380 -18.22 11.43 -22.64
C ARG A 380 -19.52 11.95 -22.03
N LEU A 381 -19.65 13.27 -22.01
CA LEU A 381 -20.87 14.02 -21.68
C LEU A 381 -21.26 14.95 -22.83
N GLU A 382 -22.55 15.26 -22.92
CA GLU A 382 -23.07 16.29 -23.83
C GLU A 382 -23.87 17.33 -23.04
N ALA A 383 -23.48 18.61 -23.13
CA ALA A 383 -24.12 19.71 -22.41
C ALA A 383 -24.71 20.74 -23.37
N SER A 384 -25.93 21.21 -23.07
CA SER A 384 -26.57 22.27 -23.86
C SER A 384 -26.10 23.65 -23.38
N ILE A 385 -25.45 24.41 -24.27
CA ILE A 385 -24.98 25.77 -24.01
C ILE A 385 -25.95 26.76 -24.67
N ALA A 386 -26.55 27.63 -23.87
CA ALA A 386 -27.57 28.56 -24.36
C ALA A 386 -26.94 29.77 -25.05
N ALA A 387 -27.68 30.44 -25.95
CA ALA A 387 -27.21 31.68 -26.58
C ALA A 387 -26.89 32.79 -25.54
N SER A 388 -27.56 32.77 -24.39
CA SER A 388 -27.27 33.69 -23.28
C SER A 388 -25.89 33.47 -22.65
N ASP A 389 -25.40 32.23 -22.63
CA ASP A 389 -24.05 31.91 -22.13
C ASP A 389 -22.95 32.47 -23.04
N LEU A 390 -23.32 32.78 -24.28
CA LEU A 390 -22.43 33.27 -25.34
C LEU A 390 -22.62 34.76 -25.59
N ALA A 391 -23.41 35.48 -24.79
CA ALA A 391 -23.74 36.88 -25.06
C ALA A 391 -22.52 37.81 -25.00
N ALA A 392 -21.52 37.49 -24.18
CA ALA A 392 -20.30 38.27 -24.01
C ALA A 392 -19.06 37.43 -24.36
N ALA A 393 -18.08 38.06 -25.00
CA ALA A 393 -16.78 37.46 -25.24
C ALA A 393 -15.98 37.32 -23.94
N GLY A 394 -15.13 36.30 -23.86
CA GLY A 394 -14.31 35.96 -22.72
C GLY A 394 -14.09 34.46 -22.56
N GLY A 395 -13.31 34.07 -21.54
CA GLY A 395 -13.13 32.66 -21.19
C GLY A 395 -14.25 32.18 -20.28
N ALA A 396 -14.90 31.07 -20.64
CA ALA A 396 -15.79 30.33 -19.77
C ALA A 396 -15.05 29.15 -19.11
N LYS A 397 -15.25 28.96 -17.81
CA LYS A 397 -14.73 27.79 -17.09
C LYS A 397 -15.69 26.63 -17.22
N ILE A 398 -15.19 25.50 -17.68
CA ILE A 398 -15.95 24.25 -17.79
C ILE A 398 -15.48 23.29 -16.71
N ASN A 399 -16.40 22.87 -15.85
CA ASN A 399 -16.19 21.85 -14.83
C ASN A 399 -17.16 20.69 -15.04
N VAL A 400 -16.80 19.51 -14.53
CA VAL A 400 -17.70 18.35 -14.45
C VAL A 400 -17.82 17.95 -12.98
N ASP A 401 -19.05 17.93 -12.47
CA ASP A 401 -19.38 17.52 -11.12
C ASP A 401 -20.14 16.19 -11.15
N ASN A 402 -19.57 15.13 -10.56
CA ASN A 402 -20.22 13.82 -10.47
C ASN A 402 -21.33 13.76 -9.41
N VAL A 403 -21.61 14.86 -8.68
CA VAL A 403 -22.60 14.97 -7.60
C VAL A 403 -22.40 13.86 -6.54
N ASP A 404 -21.42 14.05 -5.65
CA ASP A 404 -21.10 13.27 -4.42
C ASP A 404 -20.55 11.83 -4.60
N PRO A 405 -19.56 11.31 -3.82
CA PRO A 405 -18.47 11.95 -3.08
C PRO A 405 -17.17 12.06 -3.92
N ALA A 406 -17.27 11.93 -5.24
CA ALA A 406 -16.12 11.79 -6.15
C ALA A 406 -15.38 13.10 -6.48
N GLY A 407 -15.93 14.27 -6.12
CA GLY A 407 -15.33 15.57 -6.39
C GLY A 407 -15.59 16.13 -7.79
N VAL A 408 -15.04 17.31 -8.06
CA VAL A 408 -15.23 18.10 -9.30
C VAL A 408 -13.97 18.04 -10.16
N ALA A 409 -14.10 17.82 -11.47
CA ALA A 409 -12.99 17.85 -12.43
C ALA A 409 -12.36 19.25 -12.52
N GLU A 410 -11.06 19.30 -12.82
CA GLU A 410 -10.36 20.59 -13.00
C GLU A 410 -10.87 21.34 -14.22
N SER A 411 -10.86 22.67 -14.10
CA SER A 411 -11.41 23.60 -15.08
C SER A 411 -10.62 23.52 -16.39
N THR A 412 -11.32 23.31 -17.52
CA THR A 412 -10.80 23.67 -18.83
C THR A 412 -11.41 25.01 -19.27
N ALA A 413 -10.67 25.82 -20.02
CA ALA A 413 -11.15 27.09 -20.53
C ALA A 413 -11.80 26.89 -21.91
N PHE A 414 -13.02 27.38 -22.07
CA PHE A 414 -13.71 27.49 -23.35
C PHE A 414 -13.68 28.95 -23.81
N LEU A 415 -13.23 29.21 -25.03
CA LEU A 415 -13.09 30.59 -25.53
C LEU A 415 -14.35 31.08 -26.21
N ILE A 416 -14.83 32.26 -25.82
CA ILE A 416 -15.89 33.00 -26.51
C ILE A 416 -15.27 34.23 -27.16
N THR A 417 -15.19 34.23 -28.49
CA THR A 417 -14.44 35.23 -29.28
C THR A 417 -15.37 36.19 -30.04
N LYS A 418 -14.92 37.40 -30.34
CA LYS A 418 -15.62 38.40 -31.15
C LYS A 418 -15.32 38.20 -32.64
N ALA A 419 -16.30 38.44 -33.50
CA ALA A 419 -16.06 38.52 -34.93
C ALA A 419 -15.31 39.81 -35.31
N GLN A 420 -14.40 39.74 -36.28
CA GLN A 420 -13.70 40.91 -36.83
C GLN A 420 -13.69 40.90 -38.36
N THR A 421 -13.46 42.08 -38.94
CA THR A 421 -13.36 42.30 -40.38
C THR A 421 -12.06 43.01 -40.76
N ILE A 422 -11.65 42.89 -42.02
CA ILE A 422 -10.50 43.63 -42.58
C ILE A 422 -11.04 44.74 -43.49
N SER A 423 -10.56 45.96 -43.26
CA SER A 423 -10.71 47.08 -44.20
C SER A 423 -9.43 47.22 -45.01
N PHE A 424 -9.53 46.94 -46.31
CA PHE A 424 -8.44 47.05 -47.27
C PHE A 424 -8.94 47.75 -48.53
N ALA A 425 -8.46 48.97 -48.77
CA ALA A 425 -8.90 49.82 -49.87
C ALA A 425 -8.48 49.24 -51.24
N PRO A 426 -9.23 49.52 -52.33
CA PRO A 426 -8.79 49.18 -53.68
C PRO A 426 -7.40 49.75 -53.99
N LEU A 427 -6.59 48.95 -54.69
CA LEU A 427 -5.29 49.37 -55.18
C LEU A 427 -5.45 49.93 -56.60
N ALA A 428 -4.79 51.04 -56.90
CA ALA A 428 -4.76 51.60 -58.25
C ALA A 428 -3.73 50.87 -59.11
N ASP A 429 -3.99 50.79 -60.41
CA ASP A 429 -3.06 50.29 -61.41
C ASP A 429 -1.72 51.05 -61.38
N LYS A 430 -0.66 50.35 -61.76
CA LYS A 430 0.73 50.80 -61.69
C LYS A 430 1.42 50.65 -63.04
N LEU A 431 2.52 51.37 -63.21
CA LEU A 431 3.44 51.15 -64.31
C LEU A 431 4.59 50.26 -63.86
N LYS A 432 5.17 49.49 -64.79
CA LYS A 432 6.37 48.67 -64.51
C LYS A 432 7.59 49.50 -64.07
N SER A 433 7.56 50.81 -64.31
CA SER A 433 8.58 51.78 -63.89
C SER A 433 8.31 52.41 -62.52
N ASP A 434 7.16 52.16 -61.90
CA ASP A 434 6.83 52.72 -60.60
C ASP A 434 7.75 52.12 -59.52
N GLY A 435 8.20 52.97 -58.59
CA GLY A 435 8.99 52.53 -57.44
C GLY A 435 8.18 51.71 -56.42
N PRO A 436 8.87 51.14 -55.41
CA PRO A 436 8.20 50.42 -54.33
C PRO A 436 7.13 51.27 -53.62
N PHE A 437 6.05 50.63 -53.19
CA PHE A 437 4.97 51.30 -52.46
C PHE A 437 4.46 50.46 -51.29
N THR A 438 3.95 51.13 -50.26
CA THR A 438 3.48 50.48 -49.03
C THR A 438 1.97 50.22 -49.06
N LEU A 439 1.59 49.09 -48.47
CA LEU A 439 0.20 48.67 -48.31
C LEU A 439 -0.36 49.17 -46.97
N ALA A 440 -1.63 49.55 -46.97
CA ALA A 440 -2.37 49.93 -45.77
C ALA A 440 -3.69 49.16 -45.69
N ALA A 441 -3.84 48.39 -44.63
CA ALA A 441 -5.08 47.73 -44.24
C ALA A 441 -5.22 47.77 -42.73
N SER A 442 -6.45 47.70 -42.24
CA SER A 442 -6.75 47.67 -40.80
C SER A 442 -7.74 46.56 -40.50
N ALA A 443 -7.58 45.91 -39.35
CA ALA A 443 -8.59 45.00 -38.81
C ALA A 443 -9.48 45.74 -37.81
N SER A 444 -10.77 45.41 -37.75
CA SER A 444 -11.70 46.02 -36.79
C SER A 444 -11.33 45.74 -35.33
N SER A 445 -10.52 44.71 -35.07
CA SER A 445 -9.94 44.39 -33.77
C SER A 445 -8.74 45.26 -33.37
N GLY A 446 -8.16 46.00 -34.33
CA GLY A 446 -6.86 46.66 -34.16
C GLY A 446 -5.65 45.72 -34.25
N LEU A 447 -5.85 44.41 -34.47
CA LEU A 447 -4.75 43.45 -34.65
C LEU A 447 -4.00 43.73 -35.97
N PRO A 448 -2.67 43.49 -36.01
CA PRO A 448 -1.86 43.71 -37.21
C PRO A 448 -2.36 42.87 -38.39
N VAL A 449 -2.48 43.50 -39.56
CA VAL A 449 -2.80 42.80 -40.81
C VAL A 449 -1.49 42.37 -41.49
N THR A 450 -1.44 41.13 -41.95
CA THR A 450 -0.36 40.63 -42.79
C THR A 450 -0.83 40.53 -44.24
N PHE A 451 0.12 40.55 -45.18
CA PHE A 451 -0.18 40.50 -46.60
C PHE A 451 0.47 39.29 -47.25
N ALA A 452 -0.18 38.79 -48.30
CA ALA A 452 0.38 37.84 -49.25
C ALA A 452 0.21 38.39 -50.66
N ALA A 453 1.19 38.18 -51.54
CA ALA A 453 1.14 38.62 -52.93
C ALA A 453 1.21 37.42 -53.89
N SER A 454 0.55 37.57 -55.04
CA SER A 454 0.66 36.66 -56.18
C SER A 454 0.63 37.44 -57.49
N GLY A 455 1.15 36.83 -58.56
CA GLY A 455 1.27 37.47 -59.88
C GLY A 455 2.65 38.12 -60.09
N VAL A 456 2.69 39.28 -60.75
CA VAL A 456 3.95 39.94 -61.17
C VAL A 456 4.53 40.92 -60.14
N CYS A 457 4.18 40.74 -58.86
CA CYS A 457 4.62 41.59 -57.77
C CYS A 457 5.29 40.78 -56.67
N ALA A 458 6.40 41.30 -56.17
CA ALA A 458 7.06 40.79 -55.00
C ALA A 458 6.66 41.62 -53.77
N LEU A 459 6.55 40.94 -52.62
CA LEU A 459 6.13 41.54 -51.36
C LEU A 459 7.13 41.20 -50.28
N VAL A 460 7.66 42.23 -49.63
CA VAL A 460 8.47 42.11 -48.41
C VAL A 460 7.77 42.88 -47.31
N GLN A 461 7.29 42.16 -46.30
CA GLN A 461 6.45 42.70 -45.22
C GLN A 461 5.15 43.36 -45.74
N ALA A 462 5.15 44.68 -45.91
CA ALA A 462 4.03 45.47 -46.42
C ALA A 462 4.44 46.36 -47.61
N GLU A 463 5.66 46.22 -48.11
CA GLU A 463 6.15 46.95 -49.29
C GLU A 463 6.11 46.04 -50.51
N VAL A 464 5.42 46.52 -51.55
CA VAL A 464 5.30 45.85 -52.84
C VAL A 464 6.35 46.43 -53.78
N THR A 465 7.12 45.55 -54.41
CA THR A 465 8.07 45.89 -55.48
C THR A 465 7.60 45.30 -56.79
N LEU A 466 7.60 46.11 -57.84
CA LEU A 466 7.26 45.70 -59.19
C LEU A 466 8.57 45.40 -59.92
N GLU A 467 8.81 44.14 -60.29
CA GLU A 467 10.12 43.68 -60.80
C GLU A 467 10.39 44.11 -62.25
N GLY A 468 9.80 45.22 -62.70
CA GLY A 468 9.82 45.65 -64.11
C GLY A 468 9.00 44.77 -65.05
N ILE A 469 8.19 43.85 -64.51
CA ILE A 469 7.38 42.89 -65.26
C ILE A 469 5.94 43.39 -65.37
N GLU A 470 5.37 43.29 -66.57
CA GLU A 470 3.95 43.60 -66.84
C GLU A 470 3.07 42.41 -66.49
N GLY A 471 1.87 42.66 -65.97
CA GLY A 471 0.92 41.61 -65.62
C GLY A 471 -0.03 42.04 -64.51
N ASN A 472 -0.83 41.09 -64.02
CA ASN A 472 -1.71 41.32 -62.88
C ASN A 472 -0.99 40.99 -61.55
N CYS A 473 -1.18 41.86 -60.57
CA CYS A 473 -0.77 41.63 -59.19
C CYS A 473 -2.00 41.49 -58.31
N THR A 474 -2.03 40.50 -57.43
CA THR A 474 -3.07 40.34 -56.40
C THR A 474 -2.45 40.34 -55.02
N ILE A 475 -2.96 41.23 -54.16
CA ILE A 475 -2.58 41.34 -52.76
C ILE A 475 -3.74 40.84 -51.90
N THR A 476 -3.47 39.90 -51.00
CA THR A 476 -4.43 39.38 -50.02
C THR A 476 -4.05 39.86 -48.63
N ALA A 477 -4.96 40.56 -47.96
CA ALA A 477 -4.86 40.95 -46.57
C ALA A 477 -5.42 39.84 -45.65
N LEU A 478 -4.65 39.48 -44.62
CA LEU A 478 -4.97 38.42 -43.66
C LEU A 478 -4.91 38.92 -42.21
N GLN A 479 -5.81 38.42 -41.37
CA GLN A 479 -5.76 38.63 -39.93
C GLN A 479 -6.25 37.36 -39.21
N GLY A 480 -5.34 36.73 -38.47
CA GLY A 480 -5.49 35.37 -37.93
C GLY A 480 -6.29 35.25 -36.63
N GLY A 481 -6.74 36.35 -36.02
CA GLY A 481 -7.38 36.33 -34.72
C GLY A 481 -6.41 36.15 -33.55
N ASN A 482 -6.98 35.98 -32.37
CA ASN A 482 -6.34 35.63 -31.11
C ASN A 482 -7.41 35.07 -30.14
N ASP A 483 -7.07 34.95 -28.85
CA ASP A 483 -8.00 34.44 -27.82
C ASP A 483 -9.27 35.31 -27.64
N GLU A 484 -9.28 36.54 -28.15
CA GLU A 484 -10.43 37.44 -28.08
C GLU A 484 -11.17 37.58 -29.42
N TRP A 485 -10.50 37.36 -30.55
CA TRP A 485 -11.05 37.64 -31.88
C TRP A 485 -10.93 36.43 -32.81
N ASN A 486 -12.02 36.11 -33.51
CA ASN A 486 -11.99 35.13 -34.60
C ASN A 486 -11.04 35.56 -35.71
N PRO A 487 -10.42 34.64 -36.47
CA PRO A 487 -9.80 34.98 -37.74
C PRO A 487 -10.77 35.79 -38.63
N ALA A 488 -10.31 36.89 -39.22
CA ALA A 488 -11.14 37.69 -40.12
C ALA A 488 -11.21 37.04 -41.50
N GLN A 489 -12.31 37.28 -42.22
CA GLN A 489 -12.39 36.92 -43.63
C GLN A 489 -11.30 37.66 -44.42
N LYS A 490 -10.53 36.91 -45.22
CA LYS A 490 -9.46 37.46 -46.07
C LYS A 490 -10.05 38.42 -47.10
N VAL A 491 -9.36 39.53 -47.38
CA VAL A 491 -9.76 40.50 -48.40
C VAL A 491 -8.66 40.63 -49.44
N SER A 492 -8.99 40.39 -50.70
CA SER A 492 -8.03 40.47 -51.83
C SER A 492 -8.30 41.66 -52.72
N ARG A 493 -7.23 42.29 -53.21
CA ARG A 493 -7.26 43.41 -54.16
C ARG A 493 -6.28 43.15 -55.29
N SER A 494 -6.74 43.35 -56.52
CA SER A 494 -5.93 43.17 -57.72
C SER A 494 -5.78 44.50 -58.45
N PHE A 495 -4.65 44.68 -59.13
CA PHE A 495 -4.35 45.82 -59.99
C PHE A 495 -3.42 45.40 -61.13
N VAL A 496 -3.45 46.14 -62.22
CA VAL A 496 -2.62 45.91 -63.41
C VAL A 496 -1.28 46.62 -63.26
N VAL A 497 -0.21 45.95 -63.69
CA VAL A 497 1.11 46.56 -63.94
C VAL A 497 1.32 46.65 -65.45
N GLY A 498 1.27 47.88 -65.99
CA GLY A 498 1.33 48.16 -67.42
C GLY A 498 2.62 48.83 -67.89
N ASP A 499 2.77 48.93 -69.21
CA ASP A 499 3.79 49.73 -69.91
C ASP A 499 3.12 50.89 -70.66
N PRO A 500 3.54 52.15 -70.45
CA PRO A 500 3.00 53.30 -71.18
C PRO A 500 3.20 53.21 -72.71
N ALA A 501 4.11 52.36 -73.21
CA ALA A 501 4.30 52.13 -74.64
C ALA A 501 3.20 51.26 -75.29
N LYS A 502 2.37 50.57 -74.49
CA LYS A 502 1.32 49.68 -74.97
C LYS A 502 -0.07 50.29 -74.76
N GLN A 503 -1.02 49.87 -75.59
CA GLN A 503 -2.42 50.32 -75.48
C GLN A 503 -3.13 49.61 -74.32
N ALA A 504 -3.93 50.35 -73.55
CA ALA A 504 -4.80 49.75 -72.56
C ALA A 504 -5.95 48.97 -73.22
N GLN A 505 -6.44 47.95 -72.52
CA GLN A 505 -7.59 47.15 -72.95
C GLN A 505 -8.43 46.73 -71.75
N THR A 506 -9.66 46.31 -72.02
CA THR A 506 -10.66 45.95 -71.01
C THR A 506 -11.30 44.61 -71.31
N ILE A 507 -11.70 43.88 -70.28
CA ILE A 507 -12.53 42.68 -70.39
C ILE A 507 -14.00 43.03 -70.16
N SER A 508 -14.87 42.56 -71.04
CA SER A 508 -16.31 42.53 -70.86
C SER A 508 -16.73 41.13 -70.40
N PHE A 509 -17.11 41.01 -69.13
CA PHE A 509 -17.58 39.75 -68.53
C PHE A 509 -18.84 40.03 -67.70
N ALA A 510 -19.97 39.43 -68.09
CA ALA A 510 -21.26 39.68 -67.45
C ALA A 510 -21.37 38.98 -66.09
N ALA A 511 -22.12 39.60 -65.16
CA ALA A 511 -22.38 39.00 -63.86
C ALA A 511 -23.09 37.65 -64.01
N LEU A 512 -22.64 36.66 -63.23
CA LEU A 512 -23.21 35.33 -63.22
C LEU A 512 -24.42 35.28 -62.27
N PRO A 513 -25.59 34.78 -62.68
CA PRO A 513 -26.72 34.62 -61.78
C PRO A 513 -26.49 33.44 -60.82
N ASN A 514 -27.11 33.49 -59.64
CA ASN A 514 -27.17 32.36 -58.71
C ASN A 514 -27.79 31.13 -59.40
N ARG A 515 -27.30 29.93 -59.09
CA ARG A 515 -27.75 28.67 -59.72
C ARG A 515 -27.93 27.56 -58.69
N ALA A 516 -28.80 26.61 -58.98
CA ALA A 516 -28.88 25.38 -58.19
C ALA A 516 -27.73 24.44 -58.58
N LEU A 517 -27.21 23.66 -57.62
CA LEU A 517 -26.17 22.65 -57.91
C LEU A 517 -26.61 21.66 -59.01
N SER A 518 -27.92 21.38 -59.10
CA SER A 518 -28.51 20.51 -60.12
C SER A 518 -28.48 21.09 -61.54
N ALA A 519 -28.13 22.36 -61.72
CA ALA A 519 -28.05 22.98 -63.04
C ALA A 519 -26.86 22.44 -63.88
N GLY A 520 -25.89 21.78 -63.24
CA GLY A 520 -24.73 21.20 -63.91
C GLY A 520 -23.77 22.25 -64.48
N ALA A 521 -22.87 21.79 -65.35
CA ALA A 521 -21.84 22.63 -65.96
C ALA A 521 -22.41 23.54 -67.07
N PHE A 522 -21.80 24.71 -67.27
CA PHE A 522 -22.20 25.66 -68.32
C PHE A 522 -21.03 26.50 -68.84
N GLU A 523 -21.17 27.02 -70.06
CA GLU A 523 -20.14 27.83 -70.73
C GLU A 523 -20.09 29.27 -70.20
N LEU A 524 -18.86 29.75 -70.02
CA LEU A 524 -18.54 31.14 -69.71
C LEU A 524 -18.29 31.92 -71.00
N ALA A 525 -18.66 33.20 -71.00
CA ALA A 525 -18.44 34.07 -72.15
C ALA A 525 -17.92 35.43 -71.69
N ALA A 526 -16.76 35.82 -72.21
CA ALA A 526 -16.14 37.12 -72.01
C ALA A 526 -15.41 37.55 -73.29
N SER A 527 -15.21 38.85 -73.47
CA SER A 527 -14.44 39.39 -74.59
C SER A 527 -13.46 40.47 -74.13
N ALA A 528 -12.29 40.53 -74.76
CA ALA A 528 -11.33 41.61 -74.57
C ALA A 528 -11.45 42.65 -75.69
N SER A 529 -11.30 43.95 -75.37
CA SER A 529 -11.38 45.03 -76.35
C SER A 529 -10.26 44.99 -77.41
N SER A 530 -9.16 44.29 -77.13
CA SER A 530 -8.06 44.01 -78.07
C SER A 530 -8.40 42.92 -79.09
N GLY A 531 -9.45 42.12 -78.85
CA GLY A 531 -9.75 40.90 -79.59
C GLY A 531 -8.92 39.68 -79.17
N LEU A 532 -8.06 39.80 -78.15
CA LEU A 532 -7.28 38.67 -77.62
C LEU A 532 -8.18 37.69 -76.83
N PRO A 533 -7.85 36.38 -76.80
CA PRO A 533 -8.57 35.39 -76.01
C PRO A 533 -8.54 35.69 -74.50
N VAL A 534 -9.66 35.46 -73.82
CA VAL A 534 -9.82 35.59 -72.37
C VAL A 534 -9.69 34.22 -71.72
N ASN A 535 -8.99 34.15 -70.59
CA ASN A 535 -8.87 32.93 -69.79
C ASN A 535 -9.76 33.02 -68.55
N PHE A 536 -10.29 31.88 -68.10
CA PHE A 536 -11.06 31.79 -66.86
C PHE A 536 -10.32 31.02 -65.78
N SER A 537 -10.51 31.45 -64.55
CA SER A 537 -10.16 30.70 -63.34
C SER A 537 -11.34 30.73 -62.37
N ALA A 538 -11.48 29.69 -61.55
CA ALA A 538 -12.56 29.56 -60.59
C ALA A 538 -12.01 29.15 -59.21
N SER A 539 -12.68 29.62 -58.15
CA SER A 539 -12.41 29.26 -56.77
C SER A 539 -13.70 29.18 -55.95
N GLY A 540 -13.66 28.44 -54.84
CA GLY A 540 -14.83 28.16 -54.02
C GLY A 540 -15.46 26.82 -54.40
N ALA A 541 -16.79 26.78 -54.51
CA ALA A 541 -17.54 25.55 -54.75
C ALA A 541 -17.73 25.19 -56.24
N CYS A 542 -16.75 25.51 -57.07
CA CYS A 542 -16.78 25.31 -58.51
C CYS A 542 -15.36 25.20 -59.09
N GLY A 543 -15.26 24.54 -60.25
CA GLY A 543 -14.06 24.47 -61.06
C GLY A 543 -14.30 24.97 -62.48
N VAL A 544 -13.24 25.29 -63.22
CA VAL A 544 -13.32 25.65 -64.64
C VAL A 544 -12.34 24.82 -65.46
N ALA A 545 -12.79 24.33 -66.61
CA ALA A 545 -11.97 23.59 -67.57
C ALA A 545 -12.15 24.21 -68.95
N GLY A 546 -11.15 24.96 -69.41
CA GLY A 546 -11.31 25.83 -70.58
C GLY A 546 -12.33 26.94 -70.27
N ASP A 547 -13.41 27.00 -71.05
CA ASP A 547 -14.50 27.96 -70.86
C ASP A 547 -15.71 27.36 -70.13
N THR A 548 -15.67 26.05 -69.82
CA THR A 548 -16.77 25.35 -69.13
C THR A 548 -16.60 25.44 -67.61
N LEU A 549 -17.57 26.05 -66.93
CA LEU A 549 -17.66 26.08 -65.47
C LEU A 549 -18.43 24.85 -64.95
N VAL A 550 -17.88 24.17 -63.94
CA VAL A 550 -18.46 23.00 -63.25
C VAL A 550 -18.83 23.39 -61.82
N LEU A 551 -20.02 22.99 -61.36
CA LEU A 551 -20.52 23.26 -60.02
C LEU A 551 -20.27 22.05 -59.12
N ASP A 552 -19.54 22.24 -58.01
CA ASP A 552 -19.06 21.12 -57.19
C ASP A 552 -19.85 20.96 -55.88
N ALA A 553 -20.26 22.08 -55.27
CA ALA A 553 -21.00 22.07 -54.00
C ALA A 553 -21.90 23.30 -53.86
N ALA A 554 -22.85 23.24 -52.92
CA ALA A 554 -23.66 24.40 -52.57
C ALA A 554 -22.89 25.35 -51.64
N SER A 555 -22.30 26.37 -52.24
CA SER A 555 -21.71 27.52 -51.55
C SER A 555 -21.46 28.62 -52.58
N THR A 556 -20.68 29.65 -52.22
CA THR A 556 -20.29 30.69 -53.17
C THR A 556 -19.24 30.17 -54.15
N CYS A 557 -19.45 30.44 -55.43
CA CYS A 557 -18.50 30.25 -56.51
C CYS A 557 -18.00 31.61 -57.00
N THR A 558 -16.69 31.77 -57.15
CA THR A 558 -16.06 32.99 -57.67
C THR A 558 -15.32 32.67 -58.96
N VAL A 559 -15.62 33.40 -60.03
CA VAL A 559 -15.02 33.21 -61.35
C VAL A 559 -14.32 34.49 -61.78
N THR A 560 -13.06 34.36 -62.20
CA THR A 560 -12.21 35.47 -62.67
C THR A 560 -11.87 35.28 -64.14
N ALA A 561 -12.20 36.29 -64.94
CA ALA A 561 -11.82 36.41 -66.35
C ALA A 561 -10.55 37.27 -66.46
N SER A 562 -9.51 36.76 -67.14
CA SER A 562 -8.19 37.40 -67.25
C SER A 562 -7.68 37.47 -68.69
N GLN A 563 -6.90 38.52 -68.99
CA GLN A 563 -6.27 38.72 -70.30
C GLN A 563 -4.90 39.39 -70.10
N ALA A 564 -3.83 38.68 -70.47
CA ALA A 564 -2.44 39.03 -70.16
C ALA A 564 -1.79 40.10 -71.04
N GLY A 565 -2.45 40.57 -72.10
CA GLY A 565 -1.87 41.43 -73.12
C GLY A 565 -1.01 40.69 -74.13
N ASP A 566 -0.31 41.46 -74.94
CA ASP A 566 0.68 41.01 -75.92
C ASP A 566 1.73 42.10 -76.18
N ALA A 567 2.36 42.12 -77.35
CA ALA A 567 3.33 43.16 -77.70
C ALA A 567 2.71 44.56 -77.88
N ALA A 568 1.42 44.65 -78.23
CA ALA A 568 0.71 45.90 -78.53
C ALA A 568 -0.20 46.36 -77.38
N PHE A 569 -0.74 45.44 -76.60
CA PHE A 569 -1.69 45.73 -75.53
C PHE A 569 -1.17 45.34 -74.15
N ASN A 570 -1.41 46.21 -73.17
CA ASN A 570 -1.18 45.93 -71.75
C ASN A 570 -2.14 44.84 -71.25
N PRO A 571 -1.80 44.08 -70.19
CA PRO A 571 -2.77 43.23 -69.51
C PRO A 571 -4.06 44.01 -69.16
N ALA A 572 -5.21 43.35 -69.28
CA ALA A 572 -6.46 43.94 -68.82
C ALA A 572 -6.65 43.69 -67.31
N ALA A 573 -7.35 44.60 -66.65
CA ALA A 573 -7.81 44.36 -65.29
C ALA A 573 -8.74 43.14 -65.26
N ASP A 574 -8.44 42.20 -64.37
CA ASP A 574 -9.24 40.99 -64.21
C ASP A 574 -10.66 41.34 -63.76
N VAL A 575 -11.67 40.74 -64.39
CA VAL A 575 -13.08 40.92 -64.02
C VAL A 575 -13.53 39.69 -63.25
N THR A 576 -13.94 39.88 -62.00
CA THR A 576 -14.35 38.80 -61.10
C THR A 576 -15.82 38.94 -60.71
N HIS A 577 -16.58 37.85 -60.82
CA HIS A 577 -17.95 37.76 -60.35
C HIS A 577 -18.12 36.59 -59.40
N ALA A 578 -18.88 36.81 -58.32
CA ALA A 578 -19.28 35.76 -57.40
C ALA A 578 -20.79 35.54 -57.48
N PHE A 579 -21.20 34.27 -57.41
CA PHE A 579 -22.61 33.87 -57.36
C PHE A 579 -22.79 32.70 -56.39
N VAL A 580 -24.00 32.54 -55.89
CA VAL A 580 -24.34 31.48 -54.92
C VAL A 580 -24.85 30.25 -55.66
N ILE A 581 -24.29 29.09 -55.27
CA ILE A 581 -24.81 27.77 -55.62
C ILE A 581 -25.69 27.28 -54.48
N THR A 582 -26.96 27.02 -54.75
CA THR A 582 -27.92 26.55 -53.73
C THR A 582 -28.08 25.03 -53.76
N GLU A 583 -28.26 24.42 -52.58
CA GLU A 583 -28.69 23.02 -52.49
C GLU A 583 -30.11 22.84 -53.04
N VAL A 584 -30.43 21.60 -53.44
CA VAL A 584 -31.81 21.22 -53.73
C VAL A 584 -32.58 21.27 -52.40
N ALA A 585 -33.65 22.05 -52.32
CA ALA A 585 -34.63 21.88 -51.25
C ALA A 585 -35.24 20.47 -51.40
N GLN A 586 -34.75 19.51 -50.61
CA GLN A 586 -35.46 18.26 -50.41
C GLN A 586 -36.76 18.63 -49.69
N GLY A 587 -37.90 18.57 -50.40
CA GLY A 587 -39.20 18.55 -49.74
C GLY A 587 -39.22 17.43 -48.68
N PRO A 588 -40.07 17.53 -47.65
CA PRO A 588 -40.03 16.58 -46.54
C PRO A 588 -40.18 15.15 -47.07
N ASN A 589 -39.11 14.37 -46.96
CA ASN A 589 -39.17 12.92 -47.12
C ASN A 589 -40.05 12.39 -46.00
N SER A 590 -41.32 12.12 -46.32
CA SER A 590 -42.19 11.28 -45.52
C SER A 590 -41.56 9.90 -45.43
N VAL A 591 -40.78 9.68 -44.37
CA VAL A 591 -40.39 8.33 -43.95
C VAL A 591 -41.64 7.68 -43.40
N THR A 592 -42.35 6.94 -44.26
CA THR A 592 -43.38 6.00 -43.82
C THR A 592 -42.69 4.90 -43.03
N THR A 593 -42.77 4.99 -41.70
CA THR A 593 -42.39 3.91 -40.79
C THR A 593 -43.35 2.74 -41.04
N PHE A 594 -42.84 1.65 -41.61
CA PHE A 594 -43.54 0.36 -41.57
C PHE A 594 -43.38 -0.20 -40.15
N LEU A 595 -44.47 -0.20 -39.39
CA LEU A 595 -44.63 -1.06 -38.22
C LEU A 595 -44.54 -2.52 -38.69
N PRO A 596 -43.71 -3.38 -38.09
CA PRO A 596 -43.76 -4.81 -38.38
C PRO A 596 -45.09 -5.38 -37.86
N LEU A 597 -45.85 -6.04 -38.73
CA LEU A 597 -46.95 -6.91 -38.33
C LEU A 597 -46.39 -8.02 -37.44
N LEU A 598 -46.89 -8.11 -36.20
CA LEU A 598 -46.91 -9.37 -35.47
C LEU A 598 -47.88 -10.30 -36.20
N ASP A 599 -47.34 -11.31 -36.86
CA ASP A 599 -48.07 -12.55 -37.11
C ASP A 599 -48.01 -13.44 -35.85
N ARG A 600 -49.10 -14.19 -35.65
CA ARG A 600 -49.45 -14.99 -34.47
C ARG A 600 -48.40 -16.00 -34.00
#